data_AF-A0A2V1P3G7-F1
#
_entry.id   AF-A0A2V1P3G7-F1
#
_cell.length_a   1.000
_cell.length_b   1.000
_cell.length_c   1.000
_cell.angle_alpha   90.00
_cell.angle_beta   90.00
_cell.angle_gamma   90.00
#
_symmetry.space_group_name_H-M   'P 1'
#
loop_
_entity.id
_entity.type
_entity.pdbx_description
1 polymer ?
#
loop_
_entity_poly.entity_id
_entity_poly.type
_entity_poly.pdbx_seq_one_letter_code
_entity_poly.pdbx_strand_id
1 'polypeptide(L)'
;MGFVNMKGKIAAILLALVAAPAMAQDINFGDDSSEWARDGECDDRRFFGPGMALSVTWQYVGQDATDCRSAYEAGRVSLWNMQEALAATQCAAIDFGDDSGGFPNDGECDDARFEGMAVAHVLTPDDIRRDASDCSRLCFYGAVALREY
;
A
#
# COMPACT_ATOMS: atom_id res chain seq x y z
N MET A 1 55.53 -34.69 35.09
CA MET A 1 54.15 -34.21 35.31
C MET A 1 54.19 -32.70 35.35
N GLY A 2 53.56 -32.04 34.39
CA GLY A 2 53.57 -30.59 34.24
C GLY A 2 52.82 -30.21 32.97
N PHE A 3 51.50 -30.06 33.09
CA PHE A 3 50.60 -29.68 32.00
C PHE A 3 50.95 -28.26 31.52
N VAL A 4 51.43 -28.12 30.28
CA VAL A 4 51.51 -26.81 29.63
C VAL A 4 50.11 -26.45 29.16
N ASN A 5 49.56 -25.45 29.85
CA ASN A 5 48.23 -24.91 29.68
C ASN A 5 48.11 -24.22 28.31
N MET A 6 47.28 -24.78 27.43
CA MET A 6 47.03 -24.27 26.08
C MET A 6 46.30 -22.93 26.21
N LYS A 7 47.01 -21.83 25.92
CA LYS A 7 46.45 -20.49 25.78
C LYS A 7 45.46 -20.47 24.60
N GLY A 8 44.24 -20.93 24.83
CA GLY A 8 43.12 -20.82 23.92
C GLY A 8 42.69 -19.36 23.84
N LYS A 9 43.20 -18.62 22.85
CA LYS A 9 42.62 -17.35 22.44
C LYS A 9 41.30 -17.65 21.74
N ILE A 10 40.21 -17.77 22.51
CA ILE A 10 38.87 -17.74 21.94
C ILE A 10 38.62 -16.29 21.55
N ALA A 11 38.94 -15.95 20.30
CA ALA A 11 38.46 -14.73 19.69
C ALA A 11 36.95 -14.91 19.45
N ALA A 12 36.14 -14.33 20.32
CA ALA A 12 34.72 -14.17 20.08
C ALA A 12 34.56 -13.25 18.86
N ILE A 13 34.30 -13.84 17.70
CA ILE A 13 33.88 -13.11 16.51
C ILE A 13 32.45 -12.66 16.78
N LEU A 14 32.29 -11.42 17.28
CA LEU A 14 31.02 -10.72 17.22
C LEU A 14 30.69 -10.48 15.75
N LEU A 15 29.84 -11.35 15.19
CA LEU A 15 29.19 -11.10 13.92
C LEU A 15 28.18 -9.97 14.15
N ALA A 16 28.61 -8.72 13.99
CA ALA A 16 27.70 -7.60 13.90
C ALA A 16 26.83 -7.84 12.65
N LEU A 17 25.57 -8.24 12.86
CA LEU A 17 24.55 -8.12 11.83
C LEU A 17 24.40 -6.63 11.55
N VAL A 18 25.12 -6.12 10.55
CA VAL A 18 24.81 -4.84 9.95
C VAL A 18 23.48 -5.06 9.24
N ALA A 19 22.38 -4.66 9.89
CA ALA A 19 21.13 -4.42 9.18
C ALA A 19 21.44 -3.31 8.18
N ALA A 20 21.69 -3.68 6.92
CA ALA A 20 21.75 -2.71 5.85
C ALA A 20 20.40 -1.98 5.84
N PRO A 21 20.38 -0.63 5.77
CA PRO A 21 19.13 0.06 5.54
C PRO A 21 18.54 -0.51 4.25
N ALA A 22 17.28 -0.94 4.30
CA ALA A 22 16.53 -1.26 3.09
C ALA A 22 16.74 -0.09 2.13
N MET A 23 17.27 -0.39 0.94
CA MET A 23 17.51 0.60 -0.10
C MET A 23 16.21 1.38 -0.28
N ALA A 24 16.22 2.69 0.02
CA ALA A 24 15.15 3.57 -0.42
C ALA A 24 15.10 3.40 -1.95
N GLN A 25 14.07 2.71 -2.44
CA GLN A 25 13.87 2.65 -3.87
C GLN A 25 13.48 4.06 -4.31
N ASP A 26 14.23 4.62 -5.25
CA ASP A 26 13.85 5.88 -5.87
C ASP A 26 12.46 5.68 -6.49
N ILE A 27 11.49 6.41 -5.96
CA ILE A 27 10.11 6.35 -6.43
C ILE A 27 10.06 6.97 -7.83
N ASN A 28 9.62 6.20 -8.81
CA ASN A 28 9.30 6.74 -10.12
C ASN A 28 7.90 7.36 -10.10
N PHE A 29 7.84 8.68 -9.93
CA PHE A 29 6.61 9.47 -9.97
C PHE A 29 6.01 9.62 -11.38
N GLY A 30 6.79 9.35 -12.44
CA GLY A 30 6.32 9.44 -13.83
C GLY A 30 6.37 10.87 -14.40
N ASP A 31 5.32 11.28 -15.10
CA ASP A 31 5.16 12.61 -15.73
C ASP A 31 3.83 13.29 -15.36
N ASP A 32 3.51 14.43 -15.98
CA ASP A 32 2.26 15.19 -15.76
C ASP A 32 1.35 15.13 -17.01
N SER A 33 1.14 13.94 -17.56
CA SER A 33 0.41 13.76 -18.84
C SER A 33 -1.11 13.62 -18.71
N SER A 34 -1.64 13.38 -17.51
CA SER A 34 -3.08 13.23 -17.30
C SER A 34 -3.83 14.57 -17.27
N GLU A 35 -5.16 14.53 -17.39
CA GLU A 35 -6.00 15.72 -17.28
C GLU A 35 -6.14 16.26 -15.85
N TRP A 36 -5.79 15.44 -14.85
CA TRP A 36 -5.82 15.78 -13.43
C TRP A 36 -4.45 16.21 -12.89
N ALA A 37 -3.39 16.08 -13.70
CA ALA A 37 -2.06 16.50 -13.29
C ALA A 37 -1.99 17.99 -12.91
N ARG A 38 -1.30 18.30 -11.81
CA ARG A 38 -1.09 19.67 -11.30
C ARG A 38 -2.37 20.35 -10.79
N ASP A 39 -3.32 19.59 -10.28
CA ASP A 39 -4.54 20.13 -9.67
C ASP A 39 -4.43 20.31 -8.13
N GLY A 40 -3.34 19.83 -7.53
CA GLY A 40 -3.03 19.95 -6.10
C GLY A 40 -3.31 18.69 -5.28
N GLU A 41 -3.80 17.61 -5.91
CA GLU A 41 -3.98 16.28 -5.33
C GLU A 41 -3.05 15.29 -6.03
N CYS A 42 -2.74 14.16 -5.38
CA CYS A 42 -1.99 13.07 -6.01
C CYS A 42 -2.98 12.06 -6.61
N ASP A 43 -3.10 12.03 -7.94
CA ASP A 43 -4.01 11.13 -8.67
C ASP A 43 -3.44 9.73 -8.91
N ASP A 44 -2.19 9.52 -8.53
CA ASP A 44 -1.54 8.24 -8.70
C ASP A 44 -2.02 7.23 -7.64
N ARG A 45 -2.86 6.30 -8.11
CA ARG A 45 -3.44 5.20 -7.32
C ARG A 45 -2.44 4.38 -6.49
N ARG A 46 -1.15 4.37 -6.85
CA ARG A 46 -0.10 3.68 -6.07
C ARG A 46 0.10 4.30 -4.68
N PHE A 47 -0.35 5.53 -4.48
CA PHE A 47 -0.22 6.26 -3.23
C PHE A 47 -1.48 6.15 -2.38
N PHE A 48 -1.33 6.53 -1.11
CA PHE A 48 -2.42 6.73 -0.17
C PHE A 48 -2.12 7.79 0.87
N GLY A 49 -3.17 8.38 1.44
CA GLY A 49 -3.08 9.39 2.50
C GLY A 49 -3.80 10.69 2.16
N PRO A 50 -3.78 11.69 3.05
CA PRO A 50 -4.55 12.93 2.93
C PRO A 50 -4.13 13.89 1.79
N GLY A 51 -3.12 13.54 1.00
CA GLY A 51 -2.76 14.25 -0.22
C GLY A 51 -3.21 13.55 -1.51
N MET A 52 -3.84 12.38 -1.41
CA MET A 52 -4.34 11.60 -2.55
C MET A 52 -5.69 12.14 -3.03
N ALA A 53 -5.94 12.06 -4.32
CA ALA A 53 -7.26 12.28 -4.89
C ALA A 53 -8.27 11.28 -4.33
N LEU A 54 -9.52 11.72 -4.15
CA LEU A 54 -10.57 10.87 -3.57
C LEU A 54 -11.03 9.75 -4.50
N SER A 55 -11.00 10.00 -5.81
CA SER A 55 -11.30 9.03 -6.85
C SER A 55 -10.04 8.72 -7.64
N VAL A 56 -9.68 7.45 -7.77
CA VAL A 56 -8.46 7.04 -8.46
C VAL A 56 -8.70 5.87 -9.40
N THR A 57 -7.86 5.78 -10.42
CA THR A 57 -7.95 4.74 -11.45
C THR A 57 -6.56 4.27 -11.87
N TRP A 58 -6.45 3.03 -12.33
CA TRP A 58 -5.21 2.54 -12.93
C TRP A 58 -4.80 3.34 -14.18
N GLN A 59 -5.74 4.02 -14.84
CA GLN A 59 -5.46 4.81 -16.02
C GLN A 59 -4.48 5.96 -15.78
N TYR A 60 -4.48 6.58 -14.58
CA TYR A 60 -3.67 7.78 -14.28
C TYR A 60 -2.41 7.50 -13.46
N VAL A 61 -2.07 6.22 -13.25
CA VAL A 61 -0.84 5.84 -12.55
C VAL A 61 0.39 6.40 -13.26
N GLY A 62 1.23 7.13 -12.53
CA GLY A 62 2.46 7.76 -13.03
C GLY A 62 2.24 8.95 -13.96
N GLN A 63 1.06 9.56 -13.95
CA GLN A 63 0.71 10.68 -14.84
C GLN A 63 0.38 11.98 -14.08
N ASP A 64 0.74 12.04 -12.81
CA ASP A 64 0.64 13.22 -11.95
C ASP A 64 1.89 13.35 -11.05
N ALA A 65 3.05 13.47 -11.69
CA ALA A 65 4.33 13.39 -11.00
C ALA A 65 4.61 14.56 -10.07
N THR A 66 4.20 15.77 -10.44
CA THR A 66 4.48 17.00 -9.69
C THR A 66 3.77 16.99 -8.34
N ASP A 67 2.48 16.65 -8.32
CA ASP A 67 1.69 16.70 -7.10
C ASP A 67 1.96 15.49 -6.21
N CYS A 68 2.05 14.28 -6.78
CA CYS A 68 2.44 13.09 -6.02
C CYS A 68 3.83 13.20 -5.38
N ARG A 69 4.81 13.78 -6.08
CA ARG A 69 6.14 14.05 -5.48
C ARG A 69 6.03 15.04 -4.33
N SER A 70 5.34 16.16 -4.56
CA SER A 70 5.19 17.21 -3.54
C SER A 70 4.44 16.69 -2.31
N ALA A 71 3.39 15.91 -2.50
CA ALA A 71 2.62 15.30 -1.44
C ALA A 71 3.43 14.24 -0.67
N TYR A 72 4.23 13.42 -1.37
CA TYR A 72 5.11 12.43 -0.75
C TYR A 72 6.20 13.08 0.10
N GLU A 73 6.88 14.09 -0.45
CA GLU A 73 7.92 14.86 0.27
C GLU A 73 7.35 15.63 1.48
N ALA A 74 6.09 16.05 1.40
CA ALA A 74 5.37 16.65 2.52
C ALA A 74 4.82 15.63 3.54
N GLY A 75 5.00 14.32 3.31
CA GLY A 75 4.45 13.26 4.16
C GLY A 75 2.92 13.17 4.15
N ARG A 76 2.28 13.73 3.11
CA ARG A 76 0.83 13.70 2.91
C ARG A 76 0.36 12.46 2.15
N VAL A 77 1.26 11.79 1.45
CA VAL A 77 1.00 10.47 0.87
C VAL A 77 2.15 9.51 1.12
N SER A 78 1.86 8.21 1.09
CA SER A 78 2.82 7.11 1.16
C SER A 78 2.53 6.11 0.03
N LEU A 79 3.55 5.35 -0.40
CA LEU A 79 3.32 4.24 -1.34
C LEU A 79 2.61 3.10 -0.64
N TRP A 80 1.56 2.60 -1.26
CA TRP A 80 0.88 1.42 -0.75
C TRP A 80 1.73 0.17 -1.00
N ASN A 81 1.88 -0.67 0.03
CA ASN A 81 2.68 -1.89 -0.02
C ASN A 81 1.79 -3.08 0.30
N MET A 82 1.60 -3.97 -0.67
CA MET A 82 0.76 -5.17 -0.53
C MET A 82 1.18 -6.04 0.65
N GLN A 83 2.48 -6.28 0.84
CA GLN A 83 2.96 -7.21 1.88
C GLN A 83 2.69 -6.66 3.29
N GLU A 84 2.89 -5.35 3.48
CA GLU A 84 2.64 -4.68 4.75
C GLU A 84 1.14 -4.52 5.00
N ALA A 85 0.37 -4.12 3.98
CA ALA A 85 -1.08 -3.99 4.06
C ALA A 85 -1.77 -5.31 4.41
N LEU A 86 -1.40 -6.42 3.77
CA LEU A 86 -1.93 -7.75 4.10
C LEU A 86 -1.56 -8.18 5.52
N ALA A 87 -0.37 -7.82 6.01
CA ALA A 87 0.07 -8.18 7.37
C ALA A 87 -0.68 -7.37 8.45
N ALA A 88 -1.05 -6.13 8.15
CA ALA A 88 -1.71 -5.23 9.08
C ALA A 88 -3.25 -5.31 9.02
N THR A 89 -3.82 -5.69 7.87
CA THR A 89 -5.27 -5.74 7.66
C THR A 89 -5.92 -6.87 8.46
N GLN A 90 -6.83 -6.52 9.36
CA GLN A 90 -7.61 -7.46 10.16
C GLN A 90 -9.02 -7.60 9.56
N CYS A 91 -9.19 -8.43 8.52
CA CYS A 91 -10.48 -8.55 7.79
C CYS A 91 -11.69 -8.81 8.71
N ALA A 92 -11.53 -9.61 9.77
CA ALA A 92 -12.60 -9.92 10.72
C ALA A 92 -13.08 -8.72 11.56
N ALA A 93 -12.32 -7.62 11.59
CA ALA A 93 -12.66 -6.40 12.32
C ALA A 93 -13.25 -5.31 11.42
N ILE A 94 -13.28 -5.52 10.10
CA ILE A 94 -13.74 -4.50 9.14
C ILE A 94 -15.27 -4.53 9.04
N ASP A 95 -15.88 -3.35 9.13
CA ASP A 95 -17.24 -3.14 8.64
C ASP A 95 -17.22 -2.96 7.12
N PHE A 96 -17.62 -4.01 6.41
CA PHE A 96 -17.71 -4.03 4.95
C PHE A 96 -18.96 -3.35 4.42
N GLY A 97 -19.98 -3.09 5.26
CA GLY A 97 -21.22 -2.46 4.83
C GLY A 97 -22.24 -3.44 4.23
N ASP A 98 -22.87 -3.03 3.12
CA ASP A 98 -23.89 -3.77 2.40
C ASP A 98 -23.55 -3.98 0.91
N ASP A 99 -24.48 -4.57 0.17
CA ASP A 99 -24.38 -4.81 -1.28
C ASP A 99 -25.33 -3.85 -2.03
N SER A 100 -25.08 -2.55 -1.93
CA SER A 100 -25.86 -1.48 -2.55
C SER A 100 -25.10 -0.80 -3.71
N GLY A 101 -25.73 0.16 -4.40
CA GLY A 101 -25.05 0.91 -5.46
C GLY A 101 -25.04 0.21 -6.81
N GLY A 102 -24.09 0.62 -7.67
CA GLY A 102 -24.04 0.21 -9.08
C GLY A 102 -23.24 -1.07 -9.36
N PHE A 103 -22.28 -1.38 -8.48
CA PHE A 103 -21.31 -2.45 -8.67
C PHE A 103 -21.30 -3.55 -7.59
N PRO A 104 -22.36 -3.78 -6.78
CA PRO A 104 -22.28 -4.84 -5.79
C PRO A 104 -22.25 -6.23 -6.45
N ASN A 105 -21.47 -7.15 -5.89
CA ASN A 105 -21.42 -8.56 -6.31
C ASN A 105 -20.97 -8.78 -7.77
N ASP A 106 -20.08 -7.95 -8.30
CA ASP A 106 -19.59 -8.08 -9.67
C ASP A 106 -18.27 -8.87 -9.80
N GLY A 107 -17.69 -9.27 -8.66
CA GLY A 107 -16.50 -10.08 -8.54
C GLY A 107 -15.23 -9.32 -8.17
N GLU A 108 -15.26 -7.98 -8.24
CA GLU A 108 -14.21 -7.06 -7.80
C GLU A 108 -14.58 -6.46 -6.43
N CYS A 109 -13.66 -5.77 -5.77
CA CYS A 109 -13.97 -4.95 -4.60
C CYS A 109 -13.96 -3.46 -4.99
N ASP A 110 -15.12 -2.82 -4.98
CA ASP A 110 -15.28 -1.41 -5.38
C ASP A 110 -15.00 -0.41 -4.25
N ASP A 111 -14.85 -0.90 -3.01
CA ASP A 111 -14.66 -0.05 -1.86
C ASP A 111 -13.28 0.61 -1.86
N ALA A 112 -13.24 1.93 -2.07
CA ALA A 112 -12.01 2.73 -2.16
C ALA A 112 -11.11 2.68 -0.92
N ARG A 113 -11.61 2.18 0.23
CA ARG A 113 -10.77 1.91 1.41
C ARG A 113 -9.77 0.78 1.18
N PHE A 114 -9.96 -0.03 0.15
CA PHE A 114 -9.10 -1.16 -0.20
C PHE A 114 -8.20 -0.85 -1.39
N GLU A 115 -7.12 -1.63 -1.49
CA GLU A 115 -6.28 -1.76 -2.67
C GLU A 115 -5.87 -3.22 -2.82
N GLY A 116 -5.45 -3.61 -4.02
CA GLY A 116 -4.95 -4.95 -4.29
C GLY A 116 -5.18 -5.40 -5.73
N MET A 117 -5.09 -6.70 -5.97
CA MET A 117 -5.19 -7.23 -7.33
C MET A 117 -6.62 -7.50 -7.79
N ALA A 118 -7.58 -7.45 -6.87
CA ALA A 118 -8.99 -7.77 -7.12
C ALA A 118 -9.93 -6.63 -6.72
N VAL A 119 -9.41 -5.41 -6.62
CA VAL A 119 -10.22 -4.20 -6.50
C VAL A 119 -10.58 -3.68 -7.89
N ALA A 120 -11.70 -2.96 -7.98
CA ALA A 120 -12.21 -2.41 -9.22
C ALA A 120 -11.20 -1.50 -9.93
N HIS A 121 -11.37 -1.32 -11.24
CA HIS A 121 -10.47 -0.49 -12.04
C HIS A 121 -10.47 0.99 -11.62
N VAL A 122 -11.65 1.49 -11.23
CA VAL A 122 -11.87 2.84 -10.70
C VAL A 122 -12.36 2.69 -9.27
N LEU A 123 -11.77 3.44 -8.35
CA LEU A 123 -12.20 3.48 -6.95
C LEU A 123 -12.70 4.88 -6.66
N THR A 124 -13.90 4.98 -6.09
CA THR A 124 -14.53 6.27 -5.77
C THR A 124 -15.09 6.27 -4.35
N PRO A 125 -15.27 7.43 -3.71
CA PRO A 125 -15.90 7.50 -2.40
C PRO A 125 -17.36 7.03 -2.38
N ASP A 126 -18.03 7.05 -3.54
CA ASP A 126 -19.44 6.69 -3.65
C ASP A 126 -19.66 5.19 -3.38
N ASP A 127 -18.65 4.35 -3.62
CA ASP A 127 -18.72 2.89 -3.49
C ASP A 127 -18.20 2.36 -2.13
N ILE A 128 -17.80 3.27 -1.22
CA ILE A 128 -17.38 2.90 0.13
C ILE A 128 -18.53 2.18 0.85
N ARG A 129 -18.26 0.98 1.37
CA ARG A 129 -19.19 0.12 2.12
C ARG A 129 -20.42 -0.34 1.32
N ARG A 130 -20.31 -0.40 -0.01
CA ARG A 130 -21.41 -0.78 -0.90
C ARG A 130 -21.24 -2.11 -1.61
N ASP A 131 -20.06 -2.70 -1.53
CA ASP A 131 -19.76 -3.99 -2.14
C ASP A 131 -19.21 -4.98 -1.09
N ALA A 132 -20.01 -5.21 -0.06
CA ALA A 132 -19.56 -5.92 1.13
C ALA A 132 -19.22 -7.39 0.87
N SER A 133 -20.02 -8.07 0.07
CA SER A 133 -19.86 -9.50 -0.22
C SER A 133 -18.53 -9.80 -0.93
N ASP A 134 -18.17 -9.03 -1.96
CA ASP A 134 -16.93 -9.25 -2.68
C ASP A 134 -15.72 -8.72 -1.93
N CYS A 135 -15.78 -7.50 -1.37
CA CYS A 135 -14.68 -6.98 -0.56
C CYS A 135 -14.35 -7.87 0.65
N SER A 136 -15.35 -8.43 1.34
CA SER A 136 -15.12 -9.36 2.45
C SER A 136 -14.46 -10.65 1.97
N ARG A 137 -15.04 -11.29 0.94
CA ARG A 137 -14.51 -12.52 0.34
C ARG A 137 -13.06 -12.34 -0.11
N LEU A 138 -12.77 -11.24 -0.81
CA LEU A 138 -11.45 -10.94 -1.36
C LEU A 138 -10.44 -10.56 -0.27
N CYS A 139 -10.86 -9.89 0.80
CA CYS A 139 -10.01 -9.61 1.96
C CYS A 139 -9.57 -10.91 2.63
N PHE A 140 -10.52 -11.81 2.94
CA PHE A 140 -10.20 -13.11 3.55
C PHE A 140 -9.39 -14.04 2.63
N TYR A 141 -9.51 -13.87 1.32
CA TYR A 141 -8.66 -14.56 0.36
C TYR A 141 -7.23 -13.98 0.30
N GLY A 142 -7.04 -12.72 0.74
CA GLY A 142 -5.77 -12.00 0.66
C GLY A 142 -5.50 -11.39 -0.72
N ALA A 143 -6.53 -11.12 -1.51
CA ALA A 143 -6.40 -10.41 -2.79
C ALA A 143 -6.50 -8.89 -2.65
N VAL A 144 -7.13 -8.41 -1.56
CA VAL A 144 -7.26 -7.00 -1.22
C VAL A 144 -6.93 -6.77 0.25
N ALA A 145 -6.42 -5.60 0.56
CA ALA A 145 -6.14 -5.15 1.93
C ALA A 145 -6.48 -3.67 2.07
N LEU A 146 -6.57 -3.17 3.29
CA LEU A 146 -6.84 -1.76 3.52
C LEU A 146 -5.70 -0.90 2.95
N ARG A 147 -6.10 0.23 2.38
CA ARG A 147 -5.20 1.24 1.86
C ARG A 147 -4.44 1.93 3.01
N GLU A 148 -5.15 2.27 4.08
CA GLU A 148 -4.58 2.79 5.32
C GLU A 148 -4.44 1.65 6.35
N TYR A 149 -3.21 1.40 6.81
CA TYR A 149 -2.88 0.28 7.70
C TYR A 149 -1.76 0.63 8.69
#